data_AF-A6ELJ8-F1
#
_entry.id   AF-A6ELJ8-F1
#
_cell.length_a   1.000
_cell.length_b   1.000
_cell.length_c   1.000
_cell.angle_alpha   90.00
_cell.angle_beta   90.00
_cell.angle_gamma   90.00
#
_symmetry.space_group_name_H-M   'P 1'
#
loop_
_entity.id
_entity.type
_entity.pdbx_description
1 polymer ?
#
loop_
_entity_poly.entity_id
_entity_poly.type
_entity_poly.pdbx_seq_one_letter_code
_entity_poly.pdbx_strand_id
1 'polypeptide(L)'
;MGVNEELKNKLCKFNLKVKTVKSKNRFHVKSINNIANSLTKYNTPEVEKLIILLLEYFEKINITDYSTPSKQEAHYDFKNYIFPSVLYLIKKEQYRLRSTLKVFIAIGLIIDLCIYFFIYKEYYYPIFSILFLLNSTYKTYVAKKEGRFASMYW
;
A
#
# COMPACT_ATOMS: atom_id res chain seq x y z
N MET A 1 -22.48 11.67 -13.93
CA MET A 1 -21.10 11.93 -13.48
C MET A 1 -20.37 10.60 -13.49
N GLY A 2 -19.22 10.49 -14.16
CA GLY A 2 -18.51 9.20 -14.22
C GLY A 2 -17.88 8.84 -12.86
N VAL A 3 -17.81 7.55 -12.52
CA VAL A 3 -17.25 7.05 -11.25
C VAL A 3 -15.81 7.57 -11.01
N ASN A 4 -15.01 7.66 -12.07
CA ASN A 4 -13.66 8.25 -12.02
C ASN A 4 -13.65 9.75 -11.67
N GLU A 5 -14.63 10.50 -12.14
CA GLU A 5 -14.73 11.94 -11.91
C GLU A 5 -15.22 12.23 -10.49
N GLU A 6 -16.16 11.42 -10.00
CA GLU A 6 -16.57 11.43 -8.60
C GLU A 6 -15.40 11.13 -7.67
N LEU A 7 -14.60 10.09 -7.98
CA LEU A 7 -13.41 9.76 -7.20
C LEU A 7 -12.43 10.93 -7.11
N LYS A 8 -12.12 11.59 -8.24
CA LYS A 8 -11.23 12.76 -8.26
C LYS A 8 -11.75 13.89 -7.37
N ASN A 9 -13.05 14.15 -7.44
CA ASN A 9 -13.68 15.21 -6.64
C ASN A 9 -13.66 14.89 -5.14
N LYS A 10 -13.99 13.65 -4.75
CA LYS A 10 -13.93 13.21 -3.34
C LYS A 10 -12.50 13.21 -2.82
N LEU A 11 -11.53 12.76 -3.62
CA LEU A 11 -10.11 12.79 -3.28
C LEU A 11 -9.61 14.22 -3.03
N CYS A 12 -10.02 15.17 -3.87
CA CYS A 12 -9.67 16.59 -3.69
C CYS A 12 -10.20 17.12 -2.35
N LYS A 13 -11.49 16.88 -2.06
CA LYS A 13 -12.12 17.27 -0.78
C LYS A 13 -11.44 16.63 0.43
N PHE A 14 -11.15 15.33 0.34
CA PHE A 14 -10.43 14.57 1.38
C PHE A 14 -9.05 15.19 1.66
N ASN A 15 -8.27 15.50 0.62
CA ASN A 15 -6.95 16.11 0.77
C ASN A 15 -7.00 17.51 1.39
N LEU A 16 -8.04 18.29 1.11
CA LEU A 16 -8.23 19.61 1.71
C LEU A 16 -8.57 19.50 3.19
N LYS A 17 -9.53 18.64 3.56
CA LYS A 17 -9.95 18.47 4.95
C LYS A 17 -8.86 17.82 5.81
N VAL A 18 -8.20 16.76 5.34
CA VAL A 18 -7.19 16.05 6.16
C VAL A 18 -5.94 16.89 6.44
N LYS A 19 -5.64 17.92 5.64
CA LYS A 19 -4.50 18.83 5.89
C LYS A 19 -4.58 19.51 7.25
N THR A 20 -5.79 19.80 7.75
CA THR A 20 -6.01 20.50 9.02
C THR A 20 -6.12 19.57 10.23
N VAL A 21 -6.21 18.24 10.00
CA VAL A 21 -6.41 17.25 11.05
C VAL A 21 -5.08 16.83 11.69
N LYS A 22 -5.02 16.84 13.02
CA LYS A 22 -3.90 16.25 13.78
C LYS A 22 -3.81 14.75 13.49
N SER A 23 -2.60 14.19 13.40
CA SER A 23 -2.39 12.75 13.14
C SER A 23 -2.93 12.24 11.79
N LYS A 24 -2.89 13.08 10.74
CA LYS A 24 -3.30 12.76 9.35
C LYS A 24 -2.75 11.44 8.78
N ASN A 25 -1.65 10.93 9.33
CA ASN A 25 -1.05 9.65 8.92
C ASN A 25 -2.00 8.46 9.08
N ARG A 26 -2.91 8.52 10.07
CA ARG A 26 -3.90 7.45 10.33
C ARG A 26 -4.96 7.31 9.24
N PHE A 27 -5.14 8.32 8.40
CA PHE A 27 -6.01 8.24 7.22
C PHE A 27 -5.27 7.69 5.99
N HIS A 28 -3.98 7.32 6.12
CA HIS A 28 -3.19 6.74 5.04
C HIS A 28 -3.15 7.58 3.75
N VAL A 29 -3.18 8.91 3.89
CA VAL A 29 -3.34 9.90 2.81
C VAL A 29 -2.47 9.62 1.57
N LYS A 30 -1.20 9.31 1.76
CA LYS A 30 -0.28 9.05 0.65
C LYS A 30 -0.69 7.80 -0.15
N SER A 31 -1.05 6.73 0.54
CA SER A 31 -1.51 5.49 -0.08
C SER A 31 -2.79 5.71 -0.86
N ILE A 32 -3.76 6.42 -0.27
CA ILE A 32 -5.03 6.73 -0.91
C ILE A 32 -4.83 7.54 -2.18
N ASN A 33 -4.00 8.58 -2.13
CA ASN A 33 -3.69 9.38 -3.30
C ASN A 33 -3.08 8.55 -4.43
N ASN A 34 -2.08 7.74 -4.10
CA ASN A 34 -1.41 6.86 -5.07
C ASN A 34 -2.39 5.88 -5.72
N ILE A 35 -3.19 5.20 -4.89
CA ILE A 35 -4.18 4.21 -5.30
C ILE A 35 -5.25 4.87 -6.17
N ALA A 36 -5.88 5.94 -5.71
CA ALA A 36 -6.94 6.63 -6.45
C ALA A 36 -6.43 7.10 -7.82
N ASN A 37 -5.26 7.73 -7.87
CA ASN A 37 -4.65 8.16 -9.14
C ASN A 37 -4.40 6.98 -10.09
N SER A 38 -4.02 5.82 -9.57
CA SER A 38 -3.74 4.64 -10.40
C SER A 38 -5.00 3.93 -10.86
N LEU A 39 -6.04 3.85 -10.02
CA LEU A 39 -7.34 3.28 -10.42
C LEU A 39 -7.98 4.09 -11.56
N THR A 40 -7.86 5.43 -11.55
CA THR A 40 -8.43 6.26 -12.64
C THR A 40 -7.82 6.04 -14.02
N LYS A 41 -6.71 5.30 -14.13
CA LYS A 41 -6.09 4.93 -15.42
C LYS A 41 -6.82 3.78 -16.12
N TYR A 42 -7.68 3.06 -15.42
CA TYR A 42 -8.36 1.87 -15.92
C TYR A 42 -9.86 2.12 -16.03
N ASN A 43 -10.49 1.49 -17.01
CA ASN A 43 -11.94 1.57 -17.22
C ASN A 43 -12.51 0.16 -17.38
N THR A 44 -12.48 -0.61 -16.29
CA THR A 44 -13.00 -1.99 -16.23
C THR A 44 -14.01 -2.14 -15.10
N PRO A 45 -15.00 -3.06 -15.22
CA PRO A 45 -15.98 -3.28 -14.16
C PRO A 45 -15.38 -3.70 -12.81
N GLU A 46 -14.22 -4.37 -12.83
CA GLU A 46 -13.47 -4.70 -11.61
C GLU A 46 -12.96 -3.45 -10.91
N VAL A 47 -12.41 -2.50 -11.68
CA VAL A 47 -11.89 -1.24 -11.14
C VAL A 47 -13.01 -0.35 -10.63
N GLU A 48 -14.16 -0.31 -11.30
CA GLU A 48 -15.32 0.43 -10.81
C GLU A 48 -15.73 -0.03 -9.40
N LYS A 49 -15.76 -1.34 -9.13
CA LYS A 49 -16.03 -1.88 -7.78
C LYS A 49 -14.99 -1.41 -6.75
N LEU A 50 -13.71 -1.37 -7.14
CA LEU A 50 -12.63 -0.88 -6.27
C LEU A 50 -12.74 0.62 -6.00
N ILE A 51 -13.20 1.40 -6.98
CA ILE A 51 -13.46 2.83 -6.81
C ILE A 51 -14.65 3.05 -5.86
N ILE A 52 -15.73 2.26 -6.00
CA ILE A 52 -16.88 2.32 -5.10
C ILE A 52 -16.44 2.09 -3.64
N LEU A 53 -15.61 1.08 -3.37
CA LEU A 53 -15.05 0.85 -2.01
C LEU A 53 -14.27 2.06 -1.47
N LEU A 54 -13.51 2.75 -2.32
CA LEU A 54 -12.81 3.98 -1.94
C LEU A 54 -13.76 5.15 -1.68
N LEU A 55 -14.85 5.25 -2.43
CA LEU A 55 -15.90 6.25 -2.21
C LEU A 55 -16.62 6.00 -0.89
N GLU A 56 -16.96 4.75 -0.56
CA GLU A 56 -17.55 4.36 0.72
C GLU A 56 -16.64 4.75 1.90
N TYR A 57 -15.32 4.57 1.75
CA TYR A 57 -14.36 5.03 2.75
C TYR A 57 -14.40 6.56 2.94
N PHE A 58 -14.51 7.34 1.86
CA PHE A 58 -14.64 8.79 1.97
C PHE A 58 -15.95 9.22 2.63
N GLU A 59 -17.07 8.55 2.33
CA GLU A 59 -18.34 8.79 3.02
C GLU A 59 -18.23 8.50 4.51
N LYS A 60 -17.64 7.36 4.88
CA LYS A 60 -17.41 7.01 6.28
C LYS A 60 -16.65 8.10 7.03
N ILE A 61 -15.52 8.57 6.48
CA ILE A 61 -14.74 9.64 7.13
C ILE A 61 -15.53 10.94 7.22
N ASN A 62 -16.32 11.24 6.19
CA ASN A 62 -17.12 12.45 6.18
C ASN A 62 -18.24 12.41 7.24
N ILE A 63 -18.85 11.25 7.47
CA ILE A 63 -19.84 11.02 8.54
C ILE A 63 -19.22 11.24 9.91
N THR A 64 -17.97 10.81 10.12
CA THR A 64 -17.26 11.02 11.39
C THR A 64 -16.61 12.40 11.51
N ASP A 65 -16.93 13.32 10.58
CA ASP A 65 -16.33 14.65 10.42
C ASP A 65 -14.80 14.63 10.58
N TYR A 66 -14.14 13.65 9.96
CA TYR A 66 -12.69 13.51 9.98
C TYR A 66 -12.10 13.39 11.40
N SER A 67 -12.90 12.89 12.34
CA SER A 67 -12.39 12.47 13.65
C SER A 67 -11.25 11.47 13.44
N THR A 68 -10.17 11.65 14.20
CA THR A 68 -8.97 10.83 14.02
C THR A 68 -9.28 9.40 14.46
N PRO A 69 -9.21 8.40 13.56
CA PRO A 69 -9.50 7.03 13.95
C PRO A 69 -8.48 6.53 14.96
N SER A 70 -8.91 5.62 15.82
CA SER A 70 -7.99 4.80 16.61
C SER A 70 -7.10 3.95 15.69
N LYS A 71 -6.01 3.39 16.22
CA LYS A 71 -5.13 2.51 15.43
C LYS A 71 -5.86 1.26 14.90
N GLN A 72 -6.81 0.74 15.68
CA GLN A 72 -7.60 -0.43 15.33
C GLN A 72 -8.59 -0.11 14.22
N GLU A 73 -9.28 1.02 14.30
CA GLU A 73 -10.19 1.50 13.24
C GLU A 73 -9.42 1.81 11.95
N ALA A 74 -8.28 2.49 12.04
CA ALA A 74 -7.43 2.76 10.88
C ALA A 74 -7.00 1.46 10.19
N HIS A 75 -6.66 0.41 10.96
CA HIS A 75 -6.34 -0.90 10.40
C HIS A 75 -7.54 -1.55 9.70
N TYR A 76 -8.69 -1.55 10.37
CA TYR A 76 -9.93 -2.11 9.85
C TYR A 76 -10.31 -1.42 8.53
N ASP A 77 -10.23 -0.10 8.50
CA ASP A 77 -10.58 0.70 7.32
C ASP A 77 -9.61 0.47 6.18
N PHE A 78 -8.31 0.39 6.49
CA PHE A 78 -7.34 0.00 5.48
C PHE A 78 -7.65 -1.39 4.91
N LYS A 79 -7.89 -2.38 5.77
CA LYS A 79 -8.11 -3.77 5.36
C LYS A 79 -9.33 -3.91 4.46
N ASN A 80 -10.42 -3.22 4.78
CA ASN A 80 -11.71 -3.43 4.10
C ASN A 80 -11.89 -2.54 2.87
N TYR A 81 -11.44 -1.28 2.91
CA TYR A 81 -11.69 -0.34 1.82
C TYR A 81 -10.48 -0.07 0.93
N ILE A 82 -9.27 -0.12 1.48
CA ILE A 82 -8.04 0.30 0.76
C ILE A 82 -7.27 -0.91 0.22
N PHE A 83 -7.16 -1.98 1.01
CA PHE A 83 -6.35 -3.14 0.70
C PHE A 83 -6.78 -3.91 -0.57
N PRO A 84 -8.08 -4.07 -0.88
CA PRO A 84 -8.50 -4.69 -2.15
C PRO A 84 -7.90 -3.98 -3.37
N SER A 85 -7.94 -2.65 -3.36
CA SER A 85 -7.34 -1.82 -4.42
C SER A 85 -5.82 -1.98 -4.49
N VAL A 86 -5.15 -2.12 -3.34
CA VAL A 86 -3.71 -2.41 -3.31
C VAL A 86 -3.40 -3.77 -3.93
N LEU A 87 -4.17 -4.83 -3.62
CA LEU A 87 -3.95 -6.16 -4.20
C LEU A 87 -4.10 -6.16 -5.72
N TYR A 88 -5.11 -5.47 -6.24
CA TYR A 88 -5.29 -5.29 -7.68
C TYR A 88 -4.07 -4.59 -8.31
N LEU A 89 -3.63 -3.49 -7.71
CA LEU A 89 -2.50 -2.69 -8.22
C LEU A 89 -1.14 -3.39 -8.05
N ILE A 90 -0.99 -4.32 -7.09
CA ILE A 90 0.18 -5.20 -7.00
C ILE A 90 0.27 -6.07 -8.25
N LYS A 91 -0.86 -6.63 -8.69
CA LYS A 91 -0.90 -7.49 -9.88
C LYS A 91 -0.71 -6.70 -11.17
N LYS A 92 -1.31 -5.51 -11.28
CA LYS A 92 -1.31 -4.72 -12.53
C LYS A 92 -0.12 -3.77 -12.69
N GLU A 93 0.24 -3.07 -11.63
CA GLU A 93 1.28 -2.03 -11.66
C GLU A 93 2.49 -2.37 -10.78
N GLN A 94 2.63 -3.61 -10.31
CA GLN A 94 3.72 -4.01 -9.41
C GLN A 94 3.85 -3.09 -8.19
N TYR A 95 2.72 -2.66 -7.63
CA TYR A 95 2.72 -1.89 -6.39
C TYR A 95 3.52 -2.58 -5.30
N ARG A 96 4.14 -1.78 -4.43
CA ARG A 96 4.88 -2.29 -3.27
C ARG A 96 4.28 -1.83 -1.96
N LEU A 97 4.28 -2.76 -1.01
CA LEU A 97 3.91 -2.52 0.37
C LEU A 97 5.16 -2.23 1.20
N ARG A 98 5.00 -1.50 2.32
CA ARG A 98 6.09 -1.32 3.29
C ARG A 98 6.62 -2.66 3.83
N SER A 99 5.75 -3.66 3.99
CA SER A 99 6.10 -5.00 4.46
C SER A 99 6.84 -5.84 3.43
N THR A 100 6.77 -5.50 2.14
CA THR A 100 7.42 -6.27 1.05
C THR A 100 8.92 -6.43 1.30
N LEU A 101 9.60 -5.39 1.79
CA LEU A 101 11.03 -5.47 2.12
C LEU A 101 11.31 -6.57 3.17
N LYS A 102 10.53 -6.59 4.25
CA LYS A 102 10.69 -7.56 5.35
C LYS A 102 10.46 -8.99 4.87
N VAL A 103 9.46 -9.20 4.01
CA VAL A 103 9.13 -10.53 3.45
C VAL A 103 10.29 -11.05 2.60
N PHE A 104 10.85 -10.22 1.71
CA PHE A 104 11.99 -10.65 0.87
C PHE A 104 13.26 -10.95 1.68
N ILE A 105 13.53 -10.17 2.73
CA ILE A 105 14.66 -10.44 3.63
C ILE A 105 14.43 -11.77 4.37
N ALA A 106 13.22 -12.01 4.88
CA ALA A 106 12.89 -13.27 5.56
C ALA A 106 13.03 -14.49 4.62
N ILE A 107 12.58 -14.37 3.37
CA ILE A 107 12.77 -15.43 2.36
C ILE A 107 14.26 -15.66 2.10
N GLY A 108 15.05 -14.60 1.95
CA GLY A 108 16.51 -14.71 1.80
C GLY A 108 17.17 -15.43 2.97
N LEU A 109 16.77 -15.10 4.19
CA LEU A 109 17.28 -15.75 5.40
C LEU A 109 16.91 -17.24 5.45
N ILE A 110 15.68 -17.60 5.06
CA ILE A 110 15.25 -19.00 5.00
C ILE A 110 16.11 -19.77 3.99
N ILE A 111 16.32 -19.21 2.79
CA ILE A 111 17.16 -19.83 1.76
C ILE A 111 18.59 -20.00 2.26
N ASP A 112 19.15 -18.95 2.87
CA ASP A 112 20.49 -18.96 3.45
C ASP A 112 20.64 -20.05 4.52
N LEU A 113 19.66 -20.17 5.42
CA LEU A 113 19.65 -21.23 6.44
C LEU A 113 19.55 -22.62 5.81
N CYS A 114 18.68 -22.81 4.83
CA CYS A 114 18.59 -24.09 4.12
C CYS A 114 19.94 -24.48 3.49
N ILE A 115 20.62 -23.55 2.83
CA ILE A 115 21.91 -23.84 2.18
C ILE A 115 22.99 -24.15 3.22
N TYR A 116 23.05 -23.38 4.30
CA TYR A 116 23.97 -23.64 5.40
C TYR A 116 23.78 -25.03 6.02
N PHE A 117 22.54 -25.42 6.33
CA PHE A 117 22.28 -26.70 6.98
C PHE A 117 22.41 -27.91 6.05
N PHE A 118 22.07 -27.79 4.77
CA PHE A 118 22.00 -28.93 3.85
C PHE A 118 23.19 -29.06 2.90
N ILE A 119 23.94 -27.99 2.62
CA ILE A 119 24.96 -27.98 1.54
C ILE A 119 26.36 -27.64 2.07
N TYR A 120 26.51 -26.56 2.84
CA TYR A 120 27.82 -26.06 3.27
C TYR A 120 27.91 -25.96 4.80
N LYS A 121 28.53 -26.96 5.44
CA LYS A 121 28.61 -27.04 6.90
C LYS A 121 29.64 -26.10 7.54
N GLU A 122 30.68 -25.66 6.84
CA GLU A 122 31.81 -24.97 7.50
C GLU A 122 32.02 -23.51 7.10
N TYR A 123 31.57 -23.04 5.93
CA TYR A 123 31.74 -21.63 5.54
C TYR A 123 30.63 -21.18 4.59
N TYR A 124 29.52 -20.67 5.15
CA TYR A 124 28.42 -20.11 4.37
C TYR A 124 28.25 -18.62 4.65
N TYR A 125 28.18 -17.82 3.59
CA TYR A 125 27.86 -16.40 3.67
C TYR A 125 26.39 -16.18 3.27
N PRO A 126 25.65 -15.27 3.93
CA PRO A 126 24.22 -15.04 3.68
C PRO A 126 23.98 -14.23 2.39
N ILE A 127 24.44 -14.77 1.27
CA ILE A 127 24.45 -14.10 -0.04
C ILE A 127 23.01 -13.83 -0.49
N PHE A 128 22.07 -14.74 -0.27
CA PHE A 128 20.69 -14.54 -0.71
C PHE A 128 19.99 -13.46 0.10
N SER A 129 20.16 -13.42 1.42
CA SER A 129 19.64 -12.32 2.26
C SER A 129 20.14 -10.97 1.79
N ILE A 130 21.45 -10.86 1.49
CA ILE A 130 22.05 -9.61 1.01
C ILE A 130 21.49 -9.24 -0.37
N LEU A 131 21.44 -10.18 -1.31
CA LEU A 131 20.89 -9.94 -2.64
C LEU A 131 19.41 -9.53 -2.60
N PHE A 132 18.59 -10.21 -1.80
CA PHE A 132 17.18 -9.85 -1.62
C PHE A 132 17.01 -8.50 -0.92
N LEU A 133 17.86 -8.16 0.05
CA LEU A 133 17.88 -6.86 0.69
C LEU A 133 18.16 -5.74 -0.33
N LEU A 134 19.25 -5.86 -1.10
CA LEU A 134 19.64 -4.86 -2.10
C LEU A 134 18.57 -4.70 -3.18
N ASN A 135 18.14 -5.80 -3.80
CA ASN A 135 17.14 -5.80 -4.86
C ASN A 135 15.79 -5.25 -4.37
N SER A 136 15.34 -5.67 -3.17
CA SER A 136 14.07 -5.19 -2.63
C SER A 136 14.13 -3.72 -2.20
N THR A 137 15.28 -3.26 -1.70
CA THR A 137 15.49 -1.85 -1.37
C THR A 137 15.43 -0.99 -2.63
N TYR A 138 16.16 -1.36 -3.68
CA TYR A 138 16.16 -0.65 -4.97
C TYR A 138 14.76 -0.58 -5.57
N LYS A 139 14.08 -1.72 -5.73
CA LYS A 139 12.72 -1.76 -6.30
C LYS A 139 11.72 -0.97 -5.45
N THR A 140 11.86 -0.95 -4.13
CA THR A 140 11.01 -0.14 -3.25
C THR A 140 11.28 1.36 -3.39
N TYR A 141 12.54 1.75 -3.58
CA TYR A 141 12.90 3.14 -3.87
C TYR A 141 12.27 3.61 -5.18
N VAL A 142 12.40 2.83 -6.26
CA VAL A 142 11.78 3.13 -7.55
C VAL A 142 10.25 3.24 -7.42
N ALA A 143 9.60 2.26 -6.80
CA ALA A 143 8.15 2.27 -6.60
C ALA A 143 7.66 3.49 -5.80
N LYS A 144 8.41 3.95 -4.79
CA LYS A 144 8.09 5.17 -4.05
C LYS A 144 8.20 6.44 -4.90
N LYS A 145 9.23 6.53 -5.76
CA LYS A 145 9.45 7.66 -6.66
C LYS A 145 8.34 7.77 -7.71
N GLU A 146 7.84 6.64 -8.18
CA GLU A 146 6.80 6.56 -9.20
C GLU A 146 5.37 6.57 -8.64
N GLY A 147 5.20 6.70 -7.32
CA GLY A 147 3.87 6.66 -6.69
C GLY A 147 3.22 5.27 -6.65
N ARG A 148 3.93 4.21 -7.04
CA ARG A 148 3.46 2.81 -6.98
C ARG A 148 3.70 2.16 -5.62
N PHE A 149 3.46 2.92 -4.55
CA PHE A 149 3.76 2.51 -3.18
C PHE A 149 2.57 2.76 -2.26
N ALA A 150 2.17 1.72 -1.53
CA ALA A 150 1.15 1.78 -0.51
C ALA A 150 1.76 1.42 0.85
N SER A 151 1.45 2.21 1.86
CA SER A 151 1.92 1.98 3.22
C SER A 151 0.79 2.22 4.22
N MET A 152 0.58 1.23 5.07
CA MET A 152 -0.04 1.45 6.36
C MET A 152 0.94 2.30 7.19
N TYR A 153 0.57 3.54 7.42
CA TYR A 153 1.21 4.39 8.42
C TYR A 153 0.36 4.34 9.69
N TRP A 154 0.93 3.80 10.75
CA TRP A 154 0.33 3.70 12.08
C TRP A 154 0.57 4.96 12.90
#